data_AF-A0A9P5KX39-F1
#
_entry.id   AF-A0A9P5KX39-F1
#
_cell.length_a   1.000
_cell.length_b   1.000
_cell.length_c   1.000
_cell.angle_alpha   90.00
_cell.angle_beta   90.00
_cell.angle_gamma   90.00
#
_symmetry.space_group_name_H-M   'P 1'
#
loop_
_entity.id
_entity.type
_entity.pdbx_description
1 polymer ?
#
loop_
_entity_poly.entity_id
_entity_poly.type
_entity_poly.pdbx_seq_one_letter_code
_entity_poly.pdbx_strand_id
1 'polypeptide(L)'
;MLSITILALVAAAQAHTVAWTKGMYCSGGPDLSTVNLNTNTAVGPLYNLTKQDWWFQHERGCDKAPPMDGDILELPAGGRFTVELAHNRAQTTLSYDGQYASVWPDGKDHPEDWTGPGSPPECIQDDGAMHTNNQSMAAGTAFAISYHSDLAEVTIENLAVFTVLEQ
;
A
#
# COMPACT_ATOMS: atom_id res chain seq x y z
N MET A 1 24.62 11.78 43.77
CA MET A 1 23.80 12.43 42.73
C MET A 1 23.34 11.33 41.79
N LEU A 2 22.04 11.04 41.74
CA LEU A 2 21.48 9.92 41.00
C LEU A 2 21.12 10.41 39.59
N SER A 3 21.82 9.94 38.56
CA SER A 3 21.52 10.25 37.17
C SER A 3 20.27 9.46 36.74
N ILE A 4 19.18 10.16 36.42
CA ILE A 4 17.97 9.56 35.85
C ILE A 4 18.13 9.59 34.33
N THR A 5 18.32 8.42 33.73
CA THR A 5 18.30 8.23 32.28
C THR A 5 16.85 8.01 31.85
N ILE A 6 16.24 8.96 31.13
CA ILE A 6 14.90 8.81 30.54
C ILE A 6 15.07 8.09 29.20
N LEU A 7 14.61 6.85 29.12
CA LEU A 7 14.47 6.13 27.86
C LEU A 7 13.10 6.46 27.27
N ALA A 8 13.07 7.34 26.27
CA ALA A 8 11.85 7.60 25.50
C ALA A 8 11.62 6.42 24.55
N LEU A 9 10.63 5.57 24.85
CA LEU A 9 10.09 4.64 23.86
C LEU A 9 9.30 5.46 22.84
N VAL A 10 9.87 5.65 21.65
CA VAL A 10 9.12 6.15 20.50
C VAL A 10 8.33 4.96 19.96
N ALA A 11 7.01 4.98 20.11
CA ALA A 11 6.14 4.01 19.44
C ALA A 11 6.17 4.33 17.94
N ALA A 12 6.82 3.47 17.15
CA ALA A 12 6.79 3.56 15.70
C ALA A 12 5.45 3.01 15.20
N ALA A 13 4.76 3.75 14.34
CA ALA A 13 3.62 3.21 13.60
C ALA A 13 4.13 2.11 12.67
N GLN A 14 3.67 0.87 12.87
CA GLN A 14 4.13 -0.31 12.13
C GLN A 14 3.08 -0.84 11.15
N ALA A 15 2.22 -0.03 10.55
CA ALA A 15 1.27 -0.53 9.55
C ALA A 15 1.51 0.13 8.20
N HIS A 16 1.76 -0.69 7.18
CA HIS A 16 2.16 -0.23 5.85
C HIS A 16 1.48 -1.10 4.81
N THR A 17 0.77 -0.48 3.86
CA THR A 17 0.09 -1.21 2.78
C THR A 17 -0.04 -0.34 1.55
N VAL A 18 -0.14 -0.99 0.40
CA VAL A 18 -0.47 -0.38 -0.88
C VAL A 18 -1.30 -1.38 -1.68
N ALA A 19 -2.09 -0.87 -2.61
CA ALA A 19 -2.72 -1.68 -3.66
C ALA A 19 -1.67 -2.10 -4.69
N TRP A 20 -1.15 -3.31 -4.53
CA TRP A 20 -0.32 -3.96 -5.54
C TRP A 20 -1.20 -4.38 -6.71
N THR A 21 -0.82 -3.94 -7.91
CA THR A 21 -1.55 -4.22 -9.13
C THR A 21 -0.61 -4.27 -10.33
N LYS A 22 -1.02 -4.99 -11.38
CA LYS A 22 -0.45 -4.79 -12.72
C LYS A 22 -0.63 -3.33 -13.13
N GLY A 23 0.31 -2.80 -13.90
CA GLY A 23 0.26 -1.41 -14.34
C GLY A 23 0.61 -0.37 -13.26
N MET A 24 1.02 -0.78 -12.05
CA MET A 24 1.53 0.17 -11.06
C MET A 24 2.98 0.59 -11.36
N TYR A 25 3.27 1.86 -11.12
CA TYR A 25 4.64 2.33 -11.03
C TYR A 25 5.36 1.68 -9.83
N CYS A 26 6.68 1.50 -9.94
CA CYS A 26 7.52 1.04 -8.84
C CYS A 26 7.21 -0.40 -8.35
N SER A 27 6.56 -1.23 -9.19
CA SER A 27 6.20 -2.61 -8.82
C SER A 27 7.43 -3.46 -8.47
N GLY A 28 8.57 -3.23 -9.13
CA GLY A 28 9.86 -3.86 -8.83
C GLY A 28 10.77 -3.04 -7.90
N GLY A 29 10.30 -1.91 -7.37
CA GLY A 29 11.14 -0.87 -6.79
C GLY A 29 11.63 0.16 -7.82
N PRO A 30 12.46 1.14 -7.39
CA PRO A 30 12.86 2.27 -8.24
C PRO A 30 14.11 2.00 -9.10
N ASP A 31 14.85 0.92 -8.82
CA ASP A 31 16.00 0.50 -9.60
C ASP A 31 15.55 -0.29 -10.83
N LEU A 32 15.64 0.33 -12.01
CA LEU A 32 15.22 -0.27 -13.29
C LEU A 32 16.14 -1.39 -13.79
N SER A 33 17.31 -1.60 -13.18
CA SER A 33 18.22 -2.68 -13.58
C SER A 33 17.79 -4.05 -13.06
N THR A 34 16.85 -4.08 -12.12
CA THR A 34 16.38 -5.29 -11.45
C THR A 34 14.89 -5.22 -11.13
N VAL A 35 14.24 -6.38 -11.06
CA VAL A 35 12.87 -6.47 -10.54
C VAL A 35 12.95 -7.08 -9.14
N ASN A 36 12.78 -6.27 -8.10
CA ASN A 36 12.74 -6.77 -6.74
C ASN A 36 11.34 -7.35 -6.43
N LEU A 37 11.24 -8.67 -6.45
CA LEU A 37 10.02 -9.41 -6.10
C LEU A 37 9.66 -9.35 -4.61
N ASN A 38 10.58 -8.89 -3.74
CA ASN A 38 10.40 -8.74 -2.29
C ASN A 38 10.49 -7.27 -1.85
N THR A 39 10.00 -6.36 -2.68
CA THR A 39 10.03 -4.93 -2.38
C THR A 39 8.90 -4.50 -1.45
N ASN A 40 9.23 -3.59 -0.53
CA ASN A 40 8.29 -2.82 0.28
C ASN A 40 8.42 -1.31 0.02
N THR A 41 9.04 -0.90 -1.09
CA THR A 41 9.28 0.54 -1.37
C THR A 41 7.98 1.35 -1.39
N ALA A 42 6.91 0.80 -1.99
CA ALA A 42 5.68 1.55 -2.23
C ALA A 42 4.75 1.67 -1.01
N VAL A 43 5.04 0.98 0.11
CA VAL A 43 4.08 0.85 1.24
C VAL A 43 4.26 1.89 2.34
N GLY A 44 5.40 2.58 2.37
CA GLY A 44 5.68 3.67 3.33
C GLY A 44 4.62 4.79 3.24
N PRO A 45 4.03 5.27 4.35
CA PRO A 45 3.10 6.39 4.30
C PRO A 45 3.80 7.65 3.77
N LEU A 46 3.02 8.51 3.12
CA LEU A 46 3.48 9.79 2.61
C LEU A 46 3.05 10.89 3.59
N TYR A 47 3.95 11.28 4.49
CA TYR A 47 3.64 12.20 5.59
C TYR A 47 4.67 13.32 5.68
N ASN A 48 4.19 14.56 5.88
CA ASN A 48 5.02 15.76 6.01
C ASN A 48 6.00 15.97 4.82
N LEU A 49 5.48 15.73 3.61
CA LEU A 49 6.21 15.86 2.34
C LEU A 49 5.64 17.03 1.52
N THR A 50 6.47 17.63 0.66
CA THR A 50 5.95 18.59 -0.34
C THR A 50 5.14 17.86 -1.40
N LYS A 51 4.28 18.58 -2.15
CA LYS A 51 3.56 18.00 -3.30
C LYS A 51 4.51 17.32 -4.28
N GLN A 52 5.67 17.92 -4.54
CA GLN A 52 6.66 17.34 -5.44
C GLN A 52 7.18 15.98 -4.94
N ASP A 53 7.33 15.80 -3.63
CA ASP A 53 7.91 14.60 -3.04
C ASP A 53 6.91 13.44 -2.91
N TRP A 54 5.67 13.74 -2.52
CA TRP A 54 4.65 12.69 -2.34
C TRP A 54 3.94 12.31 -3.63
N TRP A 55 3.85 13.21 -4.62
CA TRP A 55 3.15 12.94 -5.87
C TRP A 55 3.79 11.74 -6.58
N PHE A 56 3.01 10.70 -6.83
CA PHE A 56 3.48 9.41 -7.36
C PHE A 56 4.71 8.83 -6.63
N GLN A 57 4.85 9.13 -5.33
CA GLN A 57 5.98 8.72 -4.48
C GLN A 57 7.36 9.10 -5.06
N HIS A 58 7.49 10.32 -5.60
CA HIS A 58 8.73 10.83 -6.19
C HIS A 58 9.95 10.74 -5.28
N GLU A 59 9.79 10.94 -3.96
CA GLU A 59 10.90 10.85 -2.99
C GLU A 59 11.62 9.50 -3.04
N ARG A 60 10.90 8.44 -3.43
CA ARG A 60 11.43 7.08 -3.61
C ARG A 60 11.87 6.78 -5.03
N GLY A 61 11.67 7.70 -5.97
CA GLY A 61 11.90 7.52 -7.41
C GLY A 61 10.85 6.68 -8.12
N CYS A 62 9.69 6.45 -7.51
CA CYS A 62 8.67 5.56 -8.07
C CYS A 62 8.01 6.11 -9.33
N ASP A 63 7.84 7.43 -9.46
CA ASP A 63 7.35 8.10 -10.67
C ASP A 63 8.26 7.90 -11.90
N LYS A 64 9.52 7.53 -11.68
CA LYS A 64 10.51 7.23 -12.73
C LYS A 64 10.65 5.73 -13.00
N ALA A 65 9.90 4.90 -12.28
CA ALA A 65 9.88 3.45 -12.45
C ALA A 65 8.54 3.03 -13.07
N PRO A 66 8.38 3.11 -14.41
CA PRO A 66 7.13 2.77 -15.07
C PRO A 66 6.76 1.29 -14.86
N PRO A 67 5.49 0.93 -15.11
CA PRO A 67 5.07 -0.46 -15.14
C PRO A 67 5.88 -1.27 -16.16
N MET A 68 5.91 -2.60 -15.98
CA MET A 68 6.51 -3.49 -16.97
C MET A 68 5.75 -3.41 -18.30
N ASP A 69 6.45 -3.61 -19.41
CA ASP A 69 5.88 -3.53 -20.75
C ASP A 69 4.65 -4.44 -20.89
N GLY A 70 3.51 -3.83 -21.22
CA GLY A 70 2.23 -4.53 -21.42
C GLY A 70 1.44 -4.84 -20.14
N ASP A 71 1.98 -4.56 -18.94
CA ASP A 71 1.21 -4.68 -17.71
C ASP A 71 0.25 -3.50 -17.54
N ILE A 72 -1.05 -3.81 -17.56
CA ILE A 72 -2.14 -2.84 -17.38
C ILE A 72 -3.14 -3.42 -16.36
N LEU A 73 -3.67 -2.56 -15.48
CA LEU A 73 -4.85 -2.90 -14.69
C LEU A 73 -6.11 -2.73 -15.55
N GLU A 74 -6.74 -3.84 -15.91
CA GLU A 74 -7.98 -3.83 -16.69
C GLU A 74 -9.18 -3.44 -15.83
N LEU A 75 -9.92 -2.42 -16.28
CA LEU A 75 -11.10 -1.88 -15.59
C LEU A 75 -12.36 -2.15 -16.44
N PRO A 76 -13.02 -3.32 -16.29
CA PRO A 76 -14.20 -3.65 -17.07
C PRO A 76 -15.38 -2.73 -16.69
N ALA A 77 -15.94 -2.03 -17.68
CA ALA A 77 -17.08 -1.14 -17.45
C ALA A 77 -18.29 -1.92 -16.90
N GLY A 78 -18.80 -1.48 -15.74
CA GLY A 78 -19.88 -2.16 -15.02
C GLY A 78 -19.50 -3.53 -14.42
N GLY A 79 -18.22 -3.92 -14.53
CA GLY A 79 -17.68 -5.14 -13.98
C GLY A 79 -17.02 -4.94 -12.62
N ARG A 80 -16.23 -5.94 -12.23
CA ARG A 80 -15.40 -5.90 -11.01
C ARG A 80 -13.95 -6.11 -11.42
N PHE A 81 -13.05 -5.48 -10.68
CA PHE A 81 -11.63 -5.77 -10.71
C PHE A 81 -11.17 -6.04 -9.28
N THR A 82 -10.04 -6.74 -9.14
CA THR A 82 -9.45 -7.09 -7.86
C THR A 82 -7.99 -6.63 -7.87
N VAL A 83 -7.59 -6.02 -6.77
CA VAL A 83 -6.20 -5.66 -6.46
C VAL A 83 -5.82 -6.29 -5.13
N GLU A 84 -4.53 -6.44 -4.89
CA GLU A 84 -4.02 -7.05 -3.66
C GLU A 84 -3.47 -5.95 -2.75
N LEU A 85 -4.05 -5.78 -1.56
CA LEU A 85 -3.48 -4.92 -0.52
C LEU A 85 -2.46 -5.74 0.26
N ALA A 86 -1.20 -5.29 0.32
CA ALA A 86 -0.17 -5.99 1.09
C ALA A 86 0.97 -5.08 1.59
N HIS A 87 1.64 -5.50 2.66
CA HIS A 87 2.82 -4.85 3.24
C HIS A 87 4.07 -5.00 2.37
N ASN A 88 4.15 -6.08 1.59
CA ASN A 88 5.27 -6.34 0.69
C ASN A 88 4.73 -7.01 -0.58
N ARG A 89 5.35 -6.71 -1.73
CA ARG A 89 4.97 -7.37 -2.99
C ARG A 89 5.10 -8.89 -2.93
N ALA A 90 6.06 -9.42 -2.16
CA ALA A 90 6.24 -10.86 -1.98
C ALA A 90 4.95 -11.54 -1.47
N GLN A 91 4.11 -10.83 -0.73
CA GLN A 91 2.86 -11.31 -0.13
C GLN A 91 1.68 -11.16 -1.11
N THR A 92 1.95 -11.08 -2.41
CA THR A 92 0.94 -10.96 -3.47
C THR A 92 1.17 -12.00 -4.55
N THR A 93 0.18 -12.22 -5.40
CA THR A 93 0.31 -13.10 -6.57
C THR A 93 1.26 -12.54 -7.64
N LEU A 94 1.68 -11.27 -7.52
CA LEU A 94 2.63 -10.63 -8.43
C LEU A 94 4.08 -11.08 -8.21
N SER A 95 4.36 -11.92 -7.22
CA SER A 95 5.70 -12.40 -6.89
C SER A 95 5.70 -13.89 -6.54
N TYR A 96 6.79 -14.59 -6.87
CA TYR A 96 7.02 -15.99 -6.50
C TYR A 96 5.84 -16.93 -6.78
N ASP A 97 5.11 -16.70 -7.86
CA ASP A 97 3.88 -17.44 -8.22
C ASP A 97 2.84 -17.48 -7.09
N GLY A 98 2.80 -16.44 -6.25
CA GLY A 98 1.89 -16.34 -5.11
C GLY A 98 2.25 -17.20 -3.90
N GLN A 99 3.47 -17.76 -3.84
CA GLN A 99 3.89 -18.66 -2.76
C GLN A 99 3.69 -18.08 -1.34
N TYR A 100 3.83 -16.75 -1.17
CA TYR A 100 3.67 -16.08 0.12
C TYR A 100 2.43 -15.18 0.20
N ALA A 101 1.55 -15.26 -0.80
CA ALA A 101 0.28 -14.54 -0.77
C ALA A 101 -0.67 -15.23 0.20
N SER A 102 -1.44 -14.43 0.94
CA SER A 102 -2.56 -14.90 1.75
C SER A 102 -3.76 -13.99 1.56
N VAL A 103 -4.88 -14.32 2.19
CA VAL A 103 -6.07 -13.44 2.22
C VAL A 103 -5.83 -12.18 3.06
N TRP A 104 -4.72 -12.12 3.80
CA TRP A 104 -4.35 -11.03 4.69
C TRP A 104 -3.11 -10.28 4.15
N PRO A 105 -3.05 -8.96 4.36
CA PRO A 105 -2.03 -8.11 3.75
C PRO A 105 -0.61 -8.34 4.28
N ASP A 106 -0.45 -9.08 5.38
CA ASP A 106 0.86 -9.44 5.94
C ASP A 106 1.33 -10.85 5.52
N GLY A 107 0.58 -11.52 4.63
CA GLY A 107 0.90 -12.86 4.13
C GLY A 107 0.80 -13.97 5.18
N LYS A 108 0.16 -13.71 6.33
CA LYS A 108 -0.08 -14.70 7.38
C LYS A 108 -1.55 -15.15 7.38
N ASP A 109 -1.84 -16.14 8.21
CA ASP A 109 -3.20 -16.57 8.51
C ASP A 109 -3.73 -15.84 9.74
N HIS A 110 -4.91 -15.24 9.61
CA HIS A 110 -5.67 -14.61 10.69
C HIS A 110 -7.12 -15.10 10.66
N PRO A 111 -7.85 -15.07 11.79
CA PRO A 111 -9.29 -15.39 11.80
C PRO A 111 -10.09 -14.35 11.00
N GLU A 112 -11.24 -14.73 10.44
CA GLU A 112 -12.09 -13.82 9.65
C GLU A 112 -12.49 -12.56 10.43
N ASP A 113 -12.71 -12.67 11.74
CA ASP A 113 -13.05 -11.58 12.64
C ASP A 113 -11.82 -10.93 13.29
N TRP A 114 -10.69 -10.89 12.57
CA TRP A 114 -9.44 -10.35 13.09
C TRP A 114 -9.62 -8.97 13.73
N THR A 115 -9.33 -8.93 15.02
CA THR A 115 -9.50 -7.77 15.89
C THR A 115 -8.28 -7.60 16.76
N GLY A 116 -7.92 -6.35 17.05
CA GLY A 116 -6.93 -6.05 18.06
C GLY A 116 -7.37 -6.46 19.46
N PRO A 117 -6.44 -6.56 20.41
CA PRO A 117 -6.71 -6.99 21.78
C PRO A 117 -7.57 -5.96 22.54
N GLY A 118 -8.19 -6.38 23.63
CA GLY A 118 -8.91 -5.46 24.55
C GLY A 118 -10.39 -5.27 24.25
N SER A 119 -11.05 -4.42 25.05
CA SER A 119 -12.47 -4.07 24.95
C SER A 119 -12.70 -2.65 25.47
N PRO A 120 -12.86 -1.62 24.60
CA PRO A 120 -12.97 -1.72 23.15
C PRO A 120 -11.65 -2.19 22.49
N PRO A 121 -11.71 -2.83 21.30
CA PRO A 121 -10.52 -3.33 20.62
C PRO A 121 -9.48 -2.24 20.37
N GLU A 122 -8.23 -2.51 20.70
CA GLU A 122 -7.07 -1.72 20.28
C GLU A 122 -6.73 -2.00 18.81
N CYS A 123 -5.66 -1.40 18.28
CA CYS A 123 -5.22 -1.67 16.92
C CYS A 123 -4.87 -3.15 16.75
N ILE A 124 -5.03 -3.68 15.53
CA ILE A 124 -4.47 -4.99 15.19
C ILE A 124 -2.95 -4.97 15.44
N GLN A 125 -2.41 -6.10 15.93
CA GLN A 125 -1.01 -6.24 16.33
C GLN A 125 -0.18 -6.92 15.23
N ASP A 126 1.12 -7.09 15.45
CA ASP A 126 2.06 -7.81 14.57
C ASP A 126 2.25 -7.20 13.17
N ASP A 127 2.39 -5.87 13.11
CA ASP A 127 2.45 -5.01 11.91
C ASP A 127 1.10 -4.89 11.19
N GLY A 128 0.34 -5.98 11.08
CA GLY A 128 -1.03 -6.03 10.59
C GLY A 128 -1.27 -5.49 9.18
N ALA A 129 -0.26 -4.85 8.58
CA ALA A 129 -0.27 -3.99 7.41
C ALA A 129 -1.34 -2.88 7.38
N MET A 130 -2.26 -2.81 8.34
CA MET A 130 -3.43 -1.93 8.31
C MET A 130 -3.57 -1.14 9.60
N HIS A 131 -3.87 0.16 9.46
CA HIS A 131 -4.22 1.03 10.58
C HIS A 131 -5.70 0.90 10.94
N THR A 132 -6.09 -0.22 11.54
CA THR A 132 -7.46 -0.45 12.03
C THR A 132 -7.47 -1.26 13.33
N ASN A 133 -8.58 -1.19 14.07
CA ASN A 133 -8.85 -2.03 15.23
C ASN A 133 -9.45 -3.38 14.83
N ASN A 134 -10.27 -3.40 13.78
CA ASN A 134 -10.96 -4.56 13.23
C ASN A 134 -11.58 -4.18 11.87
N GLN A 135 -12.31 -5.09 11.23
CA GLN A 135 -13.03 -4.79 9.99
C GLN A 135 -13.97 -3.59 10.18
N SER A 136 -14.78 -3.55 11.25
CA SER A 136 -15.79 -2.51 11.47
C SER A 136 -15.24 -1.10 11.77
N MET A 137 -13.92 -0.93 11.80
CA MET A 137 -13.24 0.34 12.03
C MET A 137 -12.36 0.77 10.84
N ALA A 138 -12.33 0.00 9.75
CA ALA A 138 -11.60 0.41 8.54
C ALA A 138 -12.30 1.62 7.88
N ALA A 139 -11.50 2.54 7.33
CA ALA A 139 -11.97 3.81 6.78
C ALA A 139 -12.31 3.77 5.28
N GLY A 140 -12.10 2.63 4.62
CA GLY A 140 -12.27 2.46 3.18
C GLY A 140 -11.09 2.96 2.34
N THR A 141 -11.16 2.64 1.04
CA THR A 141 -10.15 3.05 0.03
C THR A 141 -10.83 3.45 -1.28
N ALA A 142 -10.10 4.12 -2.17
CA ALA A 142 -10.63 4.62 -3.43
C ALA A 142 -9.64 4.44 -4.58
N PHE A 143 -10.17 4.29 -5.79
CA PHE A 143 -9.39 4.42 -7.02
C PHE A 143 -9.80 5.71 -7.75
N ALA A 144 -8.78 6.47 -8.15
CA ALA A 144 -8.92 7.64 -9.00
C ALA A 144 -8.35 7.38 -10.38
N ILE A 145 -8.90 8.05 -11.39
CA ILE A 145 -8.49 7.94 -12.80
C ILE A 145 -8.28 9.32 -13.39
N SER A 146 -7.27 9.43 -14.26
CA SER A 146 -7.02 10.57 -15.13
C SER A 146 -6.91 10.06 -16.57
N TYR A 147 -7.60 10.71 -17.51
CA TYR A 147 -7.64 10.30 -18.91
C TYR A 147 -6.48 10.91 -19.71
N HIS A 148 -5.25 10.64 -19.25
CA HIS A 148 -4.01 11.07 -19.88
C HIS A 148 -3.06 9.88 -20.06
N SER A 149 -2.33 9.87 -21.17
CA SER A 149 -1.37 8.78 -21.47
C SER A 149 0.02 9.06 -20.91
N ASP A 150 0.41 10.32 -20.77
CA ASP A 150 1.67 10.72 -20.16
C ASP A 150 1.44 11.04 -18.68
N LEU A 151 2.23 10.40 -17.79
CA LEU A 151 2.18 10.66 -16.36
C LEU A 151 2.44 12.14 -16.03
N ALA A 152 3.27 12.83 -16.82
CA ALA A 152 3.57 14.24 -16.61
C ALA A 152 2.34 15.16 -16.80
N GLU A 153 1.30 14.69 -17.49
CA GLU A 153 0.03 15.41 -17.66
C GLU A 153 -0.98 15.08 -16.55
N VAL A 154 -0.72 14.10 -15.69
CA VAL A 154 -1.60 13.74 -14.58
C VAL A 154 -1.39 14.73 -13.42
N THR A 155 -2.48 15.35 -12.98
CA THR A 155 -2.48 16.31 -11.87
C THR A 155 -3.55 15.95 -10.84
N ILE A 156 -3.48 16.54 -9.65
CA ILE A 156 -4.52 16.35 -8.61
C ILE A 156 -5.89 16.77 -9.15
N GLU A 157 -5.92 17.83 -9.95
CA GLU A 157 -7.13 18.47 -10.44
C GLU A 157 -7.82 17.68 -11.57
N ASN A 158 -7.09 16.79 -12.26
CA ASN A 158 -7.65 15.92 -13.29
C ASN A 158 -7.85 14.46 -12.84
N LEU A 159 -7.62 14.16 -11.56
CA LEU A 159 -8.00 12.89 -10.95
C LEU A 159 -9.48 12.91 -10.54
N ALA A 160 -10.24 11.94 -11.03
CA ALA A 160 -11.61 11.68 -10.59
C ALA A 160 -11.69 10.33 -9.87
N VAL A 161 -12.23 10.32 -8.66
CA VAL A 161 -12.57 9.05 -7.97
C VAL A 161 -13.72 8.39 -8.72
N PHE A 162 -13.49 7.19 -9.25
CA PHE A 162 -14.51 6.46 -10.02
C PHE A 162 -15.07 5.24 -9.29
N THR A 163 -14.39 4.75 -8.26
CA THR A 163 -14.88 3.68 -7.39
C THR A 163 -14.29 3.80 -5.99
N VAL A 164 -15.06 3.32 -5.02
CA VAL A 164 -14.68 3.21 -3.61
C VAL A 164 -14.92 1.78 -3.14
N LEU A 165 -14.14 1.35 -2.16
CA LEU A 165 -14.47 0.20 -1.33
C LEU A 165 -14.69 0.75 0.08
N GLU A 166 -15.97 0.89 0.43
CA GLU A 166 -16.39 1.21 1.79
C GLU A 166 -16.23 -0.04 2.68
N GLN A 167 -16.33 0.17 3.99
CA GLN A 167 -16.29 -0.90 4.96
C GLN A 167 -17.64 -1.60 5.11
#